data_AF-A0A967P771-F1
#
_entry.id   AF-A0A967P771-F1
#
_cell.length_a   1.000
_cell.length_b   1.000
_cell.length_c   1.000
_cell.angle_alpha   90.00
_cell.angle_beta   90.00
_cell.angle_gamma   90.00
#
_symmetry.space_group_name_H-M   'P 1'
#
loop_
_entity.id
_entity.type
_entity.pdbx_description
1 polymer ?
#
loop_
_entity_poly.entity_id
_entity_poly.type
_entity_poly.pdbx_seq_one_letter_code
_entity_poly.pdbx_strand_id
1 'polypeptide(L)'
;MKKEYFLILMLVFTWSCGFSQYYPYPKRQPKPKPPAEQELPGLGDLEGEVDGNVQVGLASWYGIEEHKRRAASGEVFDKDELTAAHKALPMDSIVRVTNLENGM
;
A
#
# COMPACT_ATOMS: atom_id res chain seq x y z
N MET A 1 7.55 40.49 53.19
CA MET A 1 8.23 39.55 52.28
C MET A 1 7.41 38.31 51.86
N LYS A 2 6.08 38.23 52.08
CA LYS A 2 5.28 37.01 51.77
C LYS A 2 4.33 37.14 50.56
N LYS A 3 3.98 38.36 50.15
CA LYS A 3 3.03 38.65 49.05
C LYS A 3 3.65 38.61 47.65
N GLU A 4 4.95 38.84 47.54
CA GLU A 4 5.65 38.86 46.25
C GLU A 4 5.95 37.44 45.74
N TYR A 5 6.25 36.50 46.64
CA TYR A 5 6.39 35.08 46.29
C TYR A 5 5.08 34.43 45.82
N PHE A 6 3.93 34.89 46.31
CA PHE A 6 2.62 34.38 45.90
C PHE A 6 2.28 34.77 44.45
N LEU A 7 2.66 35.98 44.03
CA LEU A 7 2.51 36.46 42.64
C LEU A 7 3.48 35.77 41.68
N ILE A 8 4.72 35.52 42.12
CA ILE A 8 5.72 34.81 41.32
C ILE A 8 5.31 33.33 41.13
N LEU A 9 4.78 32.66 42.16
CA LEU A 9 4.32 31.26 42.07
C LEU A 9 3.13 31.10 41.08
N MET A 10 2.24 32.10 41.00
CA MET A 10 1.09 32.11 40.07
C MET A 10 1.49 32.32 38.61
N LEU A 11 2.56 33.07 38.35
CA LEU A 11 3.08 33.29 37.00
C LEU A 11 3.83 32.06 36.46
N VAL A 12 4.46 31.27 37.33
CA VAL A 12 5.15 30.02 36.93
C VAL A 12 4.13 28.87 36.71
N PHE A 13 3.01 28.86 37.43
CA PHE A 13 1.97 27.81 37.29
C PHE A 13 1.09 27.95 36.03
N THR A 14 0.88 29.17 35.52
CA THR A 14 0.02 29.40 34.35
C THR A 14 0.73 29.20 33.01
N TRP A 15 2.06 29.08 33.01
CA TRP A 15 2.86 28.72 31.82
C TRP A 15 3.05 27.21 31.62
N SER A 16 2.48 26.37 32.48
CA SER A 16 2.64 24.91 32.42
C SER A 16 1.46 24.15 31.80
N CYS A 17 0.36 24.82 31.41
CA CYS A 17 -0.84 24.12 30.91
C CYS A 17 -1.21 24.40 29.44
N GLY A 18 -0.35 25.09 28.67
CA GLY A 18 -0.71 25.62 27.35
C GLY A 18 0.06 25.08 26.13
N PHE A 19 1.09 24.25 26.31
CA PHE A 19 1.89 23.73 25.18
C PHE A 19 1.57 22.26 24.91
N SER A 20 0.29 21.96 24.68
CA SER A 20 -0.06 20.77 23.93
C SER A 20 0.42 21.04 22.51
N GLN A 21 1.58 20.51 22.14
CA GLN A 21 2.04 20.56 20.76
C GLN A 21 0.96 19.90 19.91
N TYR A 22 0.16 20.74 19.27
CA TYR A 22 -0.64 20.36 18.13
C TYR A 22 0.36 19.96 17.05
N TYR A 23 0.77 18.69 17.07
CA TYR A 23 1.44 18.06 15.95
C TYR A 23 0.37 17.82 14.91
N PRO A 24 0.35 18.57 13.79
CA PRO A 24 -0.57 18.26 12.71
C PRO A 24 -0.22 16.86 12.21
N TYR A 25 -1.13 15.90 12.41
CA TYR A 25 -1.01 14.62 11.73
C TYR A 25 -0.93 14.93 10.23
N PRO A 26 0.11 14.46 9.51
CA PRO A 26 0.18 14.64 8.07
C PRO A 26 -1.09 14.04 7.47
N LYS A 27 -1.75 14.79 6.58
CA LYS A 27 -2.94 14.29 5.87
C LYS A 27 -2.54 12.97 5.22
N ARG A 28 -3.30 11.89 5.47
CA ARG A 28 -3.12 10.59 4.81
C ARG A 28 -3.08 10.84 3.31
N GLN A 29 -1.91 10.68 2.69
CA GLN A 29 -1.85 10.70 1.25
C GLN A 29 -2.61 9.47 0.74
N PRO A 30 -3.40 9.58 -0.34
CA PRO A 30 -3.95 8.41 -0.99
C PRO A 30 -2.78 7.50 -1.33
N LYS A 31 -2.84 6.24 -0.90
CA LYS A 31 -1.79 5.27 -1.23
C LYS A 31 -1.63 5.29 -2.76
N PRO A 32 -0.39 5.33 -3.29
CA PRO A 32 -0.21 5.13 -4.72
C PRO A 32 -0.91 3.83 -5.10
N LYS A 33 -1.66 3.85 -6.20
CA LYS A 33 -2.30 2.64 -6.71
C LYS A 33 -1.23 1.56 -6.82
N PRO A 34 -1.48 0.33 -6.32
CA PRO A 34 -0.56 -0.78 -6.51
C PRO A 34 -0.13 -0.82 -7.97
N PRO A 35 1.13 -1.15 -8.29
CA PRO A 35 1.57 -1.12 -9.68
C PRO A 35 0.69 -2.00 -10.61
N ALA A 36 0.00 -3.02 -10.07
CA ALA A 36 -0.98 -3.86 -10.77
C ALA A 36 -2.29 -3.13 -11.17
N GLU A 37 -2.63 -2.05 -10.47
CA GLU A 37 -3.86 -1.26 -10.64
C GLU A 37 -3.65 -0.07 -11.59
N GLN A 38 -2.40 0.20 -12.00
CA GLN A 38 -2.09 1.22 -12.97
C GLN A 38 -2.48 0.67 -14.35
N GLU A 39 -3.51 1.25 -14.96
CA GLU A 39 -3.91 0.94 -16.34
C GLU A 39 -2.71 1.25 -17.24
N LEU A 40 -2.15 0.23 -17.90
CA LEU A 40 -1.16 0.47 -18.94
C LEU A 40 -1.84 1.21 -20.10
N PRO A 41 -1.42 2.43 -20.44
CA PRO A 41 -1.82 3.01 -21.71
C PRO A 41 -1.25 2.13 -22.83
N GLY A 42 -2.14 1.55 -23.66
CA GLY A 42 -1.74 0.83 -24.88
C GLY A 42 -1.79 -0.70 -24.85
N LEU A 43 -2.47 -1.33 -23.87
CA LEU A 43 -2.79 -2.77 -23.95
C LEU A 43 -4.05 -3.06 -24.79
N GLY A 44 -4.33 -2.23 -25.80
CA GLY A 44 -5.40 -2.44 -26.78
C GLY A 44 -4.88 -2.88 -28.15
N ASP A 45 -3.59 -2.69 -28.43
CA ASP A 45 -3.06 -2.72 -29.81
C ASP A 45 -2.08 -3.87 -30.08
N LEU A 46 -1.83 -4.75 -29.11
CA LEU A 46 -1.01 -5.95 -29.27
C LEU A 46 -1.90 -7.18 -29.47
N GLU A 47 -2.79 -7.10 -30.46
CA GLU A 47 -3.56 -8.25 -30.98
C GLU A 47 -2.64 -9.12 -31.85
N GLY A 48 -1.65 -9.75 -31.22
CA GLY A 48 -1.05 -10.96 -31.78
C GLY A 48 -1.93 -12.14 -31.39
N GLU A 49 -2.15 -13.09 -32.31
CA GLU A 49 -2.77 -14.39 -32.00
C GLU A 49 -1.99 -15.03 -30.84
N VAL A 50 -2.48 -14.85 -29.62
CA VAL A 50 -1.95 -15.53 -28.45
C VAL A 50 -2.84 -16.73 -28.26
N ASP A 51 -2.27 -17.93 -28.41
CA ASP A 51 -2.88 -19.16 -27.89
C ASP A 51 -3.50 -18.81 -26.54
N GLY A 52 -4.81 -19.02 -26.35
CA GLY A 52 -5.60 -18.41 -25.27
C GLY A 52 -5.14 -18.73 -23.83
N ASN A 53 -4.03 -19.46 -23.72
CA ASN A 53 -3.33 -19.87 -22.52
C ASN A 53 -2.09 -19.00 -22.19
N VAL A 54 -1.64 -18.13 -23.11
CA VAL A 54 -0.46 -17.27 -22.93
C VAL A 54 -0.88 -15.81 -22.96
N GLN A 55 -0.26 -14.98 -22.13
CA GLN A 55 -0.46 -13.53 -22.15
C GLN A 55 0.86 -12.85 -21.83
N VAL A 56 1.12 -11.73 -22.51
CA VAL A 56 2.29 -10.87 -22.26
C VAL A 56 1.78 -9.52 -21.76
N GLY A 57 2.38 -9.01 -20.70
CA GLY A 57 2.00 -7.73 -20.10
C GLY A 57 2.90 -7.37 -18.92
N LEU A 58 2.57 -6.26 -18.25
CA LEU A 58 3.28 -5.83 -17.04
C LEU A 58 2.86 -6.69 -15.84
N ALA A 59 3.84 -7.28 -15.17
CA ALA A 59 3.67 -7.90 -13.88
C ALA A 59 4.14 -6.98 -12.77
N SER A 60 3.49 -7.06 -11.60
CA SER A 60 3.95 -6.37 -10.39
C SER A 60 3.64 -7.20 -9.15
N TRP A 61 4.22 -6.82 -8.01
CA TRP A 61 4.15 -7.58 -6.77
C TRP A 61 3.51 -6.75 -5.65
N TYR A 62 2.85 -7.43 -4.71
CA TYR A 62 2.27 -6.81 -3.52
C TYR A 62 3.29 -6.62 -2.40
N GLY A 63 3.26 -5.45 -1.76
CA GLY A 63 4.12 -5.12 -0.64
C GLY A 63 3.65 -5.67 0.71
N ILE A 64 4.47 -5.45 1.75
CA ILE A 64 4.22 -5.86 3.14
C ILE A 64 2.90 -5.33 3.70
N GLU A 65 2.42 -4.20 3.18
CA GLU A 65 1.18 -3.56 3.64
C GLU A 65 -0.07 -4.42 3.40
N GLU A 66 0.00 -5.30 2.40
CA GLU A 66 -1.12 -6.17 2.02
C GLU A 66 -1.04 -7.54 2.69
N HIS A 67 0.08 -7.86 3.34
CA HIS A 67 0.28 -9.11 4.07
C HIS A 67 -0.81 -9.28 5.15
N LYS A 68 -1.40 -10.48 5.22
CA LYS A 68 -2.50 -10.85 6.11
C LYS A 68 -3.84 -10.16 5.82
N ARG A 69 -4.00 -9.54 4.65
CA ARG A 69 -5.32 -9.06 4.18
C ARG A 69 -6.04 -10.16 3.42
N ARG A 70 -7.37 -10.09 3.37
CA ARG A 70 -8.19 -11.01 2.59
C ARG A 70 -8.05 -10.72 1.09
N ALA A 71 -7.69 -11.74 0.32
CA ALA A 71 -7.66 -11.71 -1.14
C ALA A 71 -9.06 -11.93 -1.73
N ALA A 72 -9.19 -11.78 -3.06
CA ALA A 72 -10.43 -12.03 -3.78
C ALA A 72 -10.87 -13.50 -3.76
N SER A 73 -9.93 -14.44 -3.59
CA SER A 73 -10.21 -15.86 -3.33
C SER A 73 -10.90 -16.10 -1.98
N GLY A 74 -10.85 -15.13 -1.07
CA GLY A 74 -11.34 -15.24 0.31
C GLY A 74 -10.27 -15.70 1.31
N GLU A 75 -9.13 -16.18 0.82
CA GLU A 75 -7.97 -16.59 1.61
C GLU A 75 -7.20 -15.38 2.16
N VAL A 76 -6.37 -15.62 3.18
CA VAL A 76 -5.50 -14.59 3.76
C VAL A 76 -4.20 -14.57 2.97
N PHE A 77 -3.87 -13.44 2.35
CA PHE A 77 -2.65 -13.30 1.56
C PHE A 77 -1.40 -13.41 2.45
N ASP A 78 -0.53 -14.34 2.12
CA ASP A 78 0.83 -14.43 2.63
C ASP A 78 1.83 -14.00 1.53
N LYS A 79 2.77 -13.14 1.89
CA LYS A 79 3.80 -12.63 0.96
C LYS A 79 4.91 -13.65 0.70
N ASP A 80 5.05 -14.63 1.59
CA ASP A 80 6.09 -15.65 1.53
C ASP A 80 5.62 -16.90 0.77
N GLU A 81 4.34 -16.93 0.37
CA GLU A 81 3.75 -17.98 -0.46
C GLU A 81 3.72 -17.60 -1.95
N LEU A 82 3.77 -18.62 -2.81
CA LEU A 82 3.69 -18.46 -4.27
C LEU A 82 2.24 -18.26 -4.69
N THR A 83 1.81 -17.00 -4.70
CA THR A 83 0.46 -16.62 -5.14
C THR A 83 0.51 -15.53 -6.23
N ALA A 84 -0.47 -15.55 -7.12
CA ALA A 84 -0.61 -14.57 -8.21
C ALA A 84 -2.07 -14.13 -8.33
N ALA A 85 -2.29 -12.89 -8.77
CA ALA A 85 -3.62 -12.34 -9.00
C ALA A 85 -3.79 -11.99 -10.48
N HIS A 86 -4.90 -12.42 -11.07
CA HIS A 86 -5.24 -12.13 -12.46
C HIS A 86 -6.71 -11.71 -12.59
N LYS A 87 -7.01 -10.77 -13.50
CA LYS A 87 -8.37 -10.19 -13.64
C LYS A 87 -9.38 -11.15 -14.28
N ALA A 88 -8.93 -11.97 -15.23
CA ALA A 88 -9.82 -12.78 -16.06
C ALA A 88 -9.72 -14.29 -15.84
N LEU A 89 -8.67 -14.77 -15.18
CA LEU A 89 -8.50 -16.20 -14.96
C LEU A 89 -9.42 -16.68 -13.82
N PRO A 90 -9.97 -17.90 -13.90
CA PRO A 90 -10.67 -18.50 -12.77
C PRO A 90 -9.78 -18.55 -11.52
N MET A 91 -10.40 -18.50 -10.33
CA MET A 91 -9.68 -18.76 -9.08
C MET A 91 -9.04 -20.16 -9.11
N ASP A 92 -7.94 -20.33 -8.37
CA ASP A 92 -7.15 -21.57 -8.30
C ASP A 92 -6.49 -22.01 -9.61
N SER A 93 -6.41 -21.11 -10.61
CA SER A 93 -5.65 -21.36 -11.84
C SER A 93 -4.14 -21.40 -11.55
N ILE A 94 -3.44 -22.37 -12.14
CA ILE A 94 -1.98 -22.47 -12.07
C ILE A 94 -1.39 -21.74 -13.27
N VAL A 95 -0.46 -20.81 -13.02
CA VAL A 95 0.20 -20.02 -14.05
C VAL A 95 1.72 -20.14 -13.94
N ARG A 96 2.41 -20.02 -15.07
CA ARG A 96 3.86 -19.82 -15.13
C ARG A 96 4.11 -18.39 -15.57
N VAL A 97 4.80 -17.63 -14.72
CA VAL A 97 5.24 -16.27 -15.05
C VAL A 97 6.69 -16.34 -15.50
N THR A 98 6.99 -15.66 -16.59
CA THR A 98 8.37 -15.52 -17.11
C THR A 98 8.65 -14.04 -17.34
N ASN A 99 9.70 -13.55 -16.71
CA ASN A 99 10.28 -12.25 -16.95
C ASN A 99 11.06 -12.28 -18.27
N LEU A 100 10.59 -11.51 -19.25
CA LEU A 100 11.17 -11.47 -20.58
C LEU A 100 12.53 -10.78 -20.66
N GLU A 101 12.91 -9.98 -19.64
CA GLU A 101 14.21 -9.30 -19.61
C GLU A 101 15.36 -10.27 -19.33
N ASN A 102 15.13 -11.25 -18.46
CA ASN A 102 16.15 -12.20 -18.00
C ASN A 102 15.82 -13.67 -18.27
N GLY A 103 14.64 -13.95 -18.84
CA GLY A 103 14.18 -15.29 -19.20
C GLY A 103 13.79 -16.17 -18.00
N MET A 104 13.62 -15.59 -16.82
CA MET A 104 13.22 -16.31 -15.59
C MET A 104 11.72 -16.28 -15.37
#